data_AF-A0A2D9C859-F1
#
_entry.id   AF-A0A2D9C859-F1
#
_cell.length_a   1.000
_cell.length_b   1.000
_cell.length_c   1.000
_cell.angle_alpha   90.00
_cell.angle_beta   90.00
_cell.angle_gamma   90.00
#
_symmetry.space_group_name_H-M   'P 1'
#
loop_
_entity.id
_entity.type
_entity.pdbx_description
1 polymer ?
#
loop_
_entity_poly.entity_id
_entity_poly.type
_entity_poly.pdbx_seq_one_letter_code
_entity_poly.pdbx_strand_id
1 'polypeptide(L)'
;MKMMNLIKASEIRWLLWALVVLVLLAAVVNVPFAITKIRSRSTPWPVQHEQLDGPEATAKGWPISTPHDRVWAEPESWSRWSAFGYEEFHVSSSNPESGANGFGMEVQRLGWPLAVVEIRQMWWDWGDPALEGPEPDPRPQLVPTGLVFNPLMVGGSLWLVLCVLPMAARVMRRVVRGRSGRCVWCGFEVEDLEVCPECGVGRVAE
;
A
#
# COMPACT_ATOMS: atom_id res chain seq x y z
N MET A 1 4.66 33.21 23.09
CA MET A 1 4.43 31.74 23.23
C MET A 1 5.20 30.89 22.20
N LYS A 2 6.44 30.49 22.51
CA LYS A 2 7.20 29.52 21.70
C LYS A 2 6.58 28.12 21.83
N MET A 3 5.89 27.63 20.78
CA MET A 3 5.32 26.26 20.77
C MET A 3 6.35 25.15 21.03
N MET A 4 7.63 25.44 20.80
CA MET A 4 8.74 24.48 20.94
C MET A 4 8.93 23.91 22.37
N ASN A 5 8.32 24.49 23.41
CA ASN A 5 8.46 23.98 24.79
C ASN A 5 7.36 23.00 25.22
N LEU A 6 6.35 22.71 24.38
CA LEU A 6 5.21 21.87 24.76
C LEU A 6 5.45 20.36 24.57
N ILE A 7 6.43 19.97 23.75
CA ILE A 7 6.76 18.58 23.45
C ILE A 7 8.21 18.32 23.86
N LYS A 8 8.46 17.29 24.67
CA LYS A 8 9.82 16.93 25.08
C LYS A 8 10.58 16.28 23.92
N ALA A 9 11.89 16.51 23.84
CA ALA A 9 12.75 15.82 22.87
C ALA A 9 12.70 14.28 22.99
N SER A 10 12.42 13.74 24.19
CA SER A 10 12.16 12.31 24.39
C SER A 10 10.84 11.85 23.78
N GLU A 11 9.79 12.68 23.80
CA GLU A 11 8.49 12.38 23.18
C GLU A 11 8.63 12.33 21.65
N ILE A 12 9.38 13.27 21.06
CA ILE A 12 9.67 13.27 19.61
C ILE A 12 10.44 12.00 19.22
N ARG A 13 11.52 11.68 19.94
CA ARG A 13 12.30 10.45 19.68
C ARG A 13 11.44 9.20 19.79
N TRP A 14 10.58 9.13 20.80
CA TRP A 14 9.66 8.00 20.96
C TRP A 14 8.66 7.91 19.79
N LEU A 15 8.08 9.03 19.34
CA LEU A 15 7.19 9.05 18.18
C LEU A 15 7.88 8.56 16.91
N LEU A 16 9.11 9.00 16.66
CA LEU A 16 9.89 8.56 15.50
C LEU A 16 10.21 7.07 15.56
N TRP A 17 10.64 6.57 16.73
CA TRP A 17 10.89 5.14 16.92
C TRP A 17 9.62 4.31 16.74
N ALA A 18 8.48 4.77 17.27
CA ALA A 18 7.20 4.10 17.09
C ALA A 18 6.79 4.03 15.61
N LEU A 19 7.02 5.10 14.84
CA LEU A 19 6.77 5.10 13.40
C LEU A 19 7.62 4.04 12.69
N VAL A 20 8.94 4.03 12.93
CA VAL A 20 9.86 3.06 12.32
C VAL A 20 9.45 1.63 12.64
N VAL A 21 9.15 1.34 13.92
CA VAL A 21 8.73 0.00 14.34
C VAL A 21 7.42 -0.43 13.66
N LEU A 22 6.42 0.45 13.61
CA LEU A 22 5.13 0.12 12.98
C LEU A 22 5.26 -0.09 11.47
N VAL A 23 6.09 0.71 10.78
CA VAL A 23 6.39 0.52 9.35
C VAL A 23 7.11 -0.81 9.11
N LEU A 24 8.11 -1.16 9.93
CA LEU A 24 8.82 -2.43 9.82
C LEU A 24 7.89 -3.63 10.07
N LEU A 25 7.03 -3.57 11.08
CA LEU A 25 6.03 -4.61 11.33
C LEU A 25 5.07 -4.77 10.16
N ALA A 26 4.58 -3.66 9.59
CA ALA A 26 3.73 -3.70 8.39
C ALA A 26 4.48 -4.33 7.20
N ALA A 27 5.77 -4.02 7.02
CA ALA A 27 6.60 -4.63 5.97
C ALA A 27 6.74 -6.14 6.12
N VAL A 28 6.95 -6.63 7.34
CA VAL A 28 7.07 -8.07 7.64
C VAL A 28 5.78 -8.82 7.33
N VAL A 29 4.61 -8.23 7.56
CA VAL A 29 3.30 -8.89 7.35
C VAL A 29 2.85 -8.85 5.88
N ASN A 30 3.25 -7.83 5.13
CA ASN A 30 2.72 -7.52 3.80
C ASN A 30 2.96 -8.64 2.77
N VAL A 31 4.18 -9.17 2.67
CA VAL A 31 4.51 -10.25 1.71
C VAL A 31 3.89 -11.60 2.10
N PRO A 32 4.01 -12.08 3.35
CA PRO A 32 3.30 -13.29 3.78
C PRO A 32 1.80 -13.21 3.52
N PHE A 33 1.17 -12.06 3.80
CA PHE A 33 -0.24 -11.86 3.49
C PHE A 33 -0.54 -12.07 2.01
N ALA A 34 0.23 -11.49 1.10
CA ALA A 34 0.04 -11.69 -0.35
C ALA A 34 0.24 -13.14 -0.79
N ILE A 35 1.21 -13.85 -0.20
CA ILE A 35 1.44 -15.27 -0.49
C ILE A 35 0.22 -16.12 -0.09
N THR A 36 -0.46 -15.81 1.02
CA THR A 36 -1.70 -16.52 1.39
C THR A 36 -2.86 -16.31 0.41
N LYS A 37 -2.74 -15.34 -0.51
CA LYS A 37 -3.72 -15.04 -1.54
C LYS A 37 -3.42 -15.70 -2.88
N ILE A 38 -2.30 -16.42 -3.02
CA ILE A 38 -2.03 -17.24 -4.20
C ILE A 38 -3.12 -18.30 -4.30
N ARG A 39 -3.80 -18.35 -5.44
CA ARG A 39 -4.92 -19.25 -5.66
C ARG A 39 -4.48 -20.48 -6.45
N SER A 40 -5.08 -21.62 -6.11
CA SER A 40 -5.05 -22.80 -6.97
C SER A 40 -6.08 -22.64 -8.10
N ARG A 41 -5.82 -23.27 -9.24
CA ARG A 41 -6.77 -23.42 -10.35
C ARG A 41 -8.09 -24.08 -9.93
N SER A 42 -8.08 -24.83 -8.81
CA SER A 42 -9.26 -25.47 -8.25
C SER A 42 -10.12 -24.55 -7.36
N THR A 43 -9.65 -23.35 -7.02
CA THR A 43 -10.39 -22.44 -6.15
C THR A 43 -11.49 -21.71 -6.94
N PRO A 44 -12.75 -21.64 -6.47
CA PRO A 44 -13.85 -20.99 -7.20
C PRO A 44 -13.61 -19.50 -7.45
N TRP A 45 -13.65 -19.05 -8.71
CA TRP A 45 -13.31 -17.69 -9.14
C TRP A 45 -13.96 -16.60 -8.27
N PRO A 46 -13.25 -15.48 -8.00
CA PRO A 46 -13.87 -14.35 -7.32
C PRO A 46 -14.99 -13.74 -8.17
N VAL A 47 -15.72 -12.78 -7.61
CA VAL A 47 -16.71 -12.02 -8.37
C VAL A 47 -16.00 -11.33 -9.54
N GLN A 48 -16.54 -11.54 -10.74
CA GLN A 48 -16.13 -10.82 -11.95
C GLN A 48 -16.71 -9.41 -11.87
N HIS A 49 -15.86 -8.40 -11.97
CA HIS A 49 -16.29 -7.00 -11.86
C HIS A 49 -16.43 -6.33 -13.22
N GLU A 50 -15.65 -6.78 -14.20
CA GLU A 50 -15.57 -6.12 -15.51
C GLU A 50 -15.28 -7.19 -16.58
N GLN A 51 -16.03 -7.13 -17.67
CA GLN A 51 -15.81 -7.89 -18.89
C GLN A 51 -16.07 -6.96 -20.06
N LEU A 52 -15.06 -6.77 -20.90
CA LEU A 52 -15.07 -5.87 -22.04
C LEU A 52 -14.63 -6.65 -23.26
N ASP A 53 -15.24 -6.35 -24.40
CA ASP A 53 -14.93 -7.00 -25.67
C ASP A 53 -14.77 -5.93 -26.78
N GLY A 54 -14.05 -6.30 -27.84
CA GLY A 54 -13.84 -5.46 -29.02
C GLY A 54 -13.19 -4.10 -28.70
N PRO A 55 -13.72 -2.97 -29.21
CA PRO A 55 -13.10 -1.65 -29.03
C PRO A 55 -12.90 -1.22 -27.57
N GLU A 56 -13.74 -1.69 -26.64
CA GLU A 56 -13.62 -1.37 -25.22
C GLU A 56 -12.43 -2.11 -24.58
N ALA A 57 -12.20 -3.36 -24.97
CA ALA A 57 -11.02 -4.13 -24.57
C ALA A 57 -9.74 -3.50 -25.14
N THR A 58 -9.78 -3.10 -26.42
CA THR A 58 -8.67 -2.39 -27.09
C THR A 58 -8.31 -1.09 -26.35
N ALA A 59 -9.30 -0.30 -25.95
CA ALA A 59 -9.09 0.95 -25.22
C ALA A 59 -8.40 0.76 -23.85
N LYS A 60 -8.58 -0.39 -23.20
CA LYS A 60 -7.85 -0.73 -21.96
C LYS A 60 -6.41 -1.14 -22.22
N GLY A 61 -6.15 -1.81 -23.34
CA GLY A 61 -4.84 -2.33 -23.70
C GLY A 61 -4.35 -3.46 -22.79
N TRP A 62 -3.08 -3.81 -22.93
CA TRP A 62 -2.44 -4.85 -22.14
C TRP A 62 -2.10 -4.35 -20.72
N PRO A 63 -2.36 -5.14 -19.67
CA PRO A 63 -2.20 -4.69 -18.28
C PRO A 63 -0.72 -4.54 -17.85
N ILE A 64 0.21 -5.15 -18.60
CA ILE A 64 1.66 -5.09 -18.39
C ILE A 64 2.39 -5.14 -19.75
N SER A 65 3.69 -4.87 -19.73
CA SER A 65 4.55 -4.95 -20.92
C SER A 65 4.64 -6.38 -21.47
N THR A 66 4.62 -6.49 -22.79
CA THR A 66 4.78 -7.75 -23.52
C THR A 66 6.26 -8.17 -23.58
N PRO A 67 6.57 -9.46 -23.70
CA PRO A 67 7.92 -9.98 -23.45
C PRO A 67 8.91 -9.77 -24.61
N HIS A 68 8.44 -9.38 -25.78
CA HIS A 68 9.26 -9.17 -26.98
C HIS A 68 8.93 -7.84 -27.66
N ASP A 69 9.85 -7.36 -28.50
CA ASP A 69 9.76 -6.06 -29.18
C ASP A 69 8.66 -6.02 -30.26
N ARG A 70 8.18 -7.17 -30.73
CA ARG A 70 7.06 -7.23 -31.68
C ARG A 70 5.78 -6.75 -31.01
N VAL A 71 5.07 -5.87 -31.69
CA VAL A 71 3.78 -5.33 -31.25
C VAL A 71 2.77 -6.48 -31.15
N TRP A 72 2.25 -6.70 -29.94
CA TRP A 72 1.14 -7.62 -29.73
C TRP A 72 -0.12 -7.05 -30.36
N ALA A 73 -0.98 -7.93 -30.87
CA ALA A 73 -2.29 -7.53 -31.37
C ALA A 73 -3.09 -6.81 -30.27
N GLU A 74 -3.99 -5.92 -30.68
CA GLU A 74 -4.87 -5.22 -29.75
C GLU A 74 -5.79 -6.24 -29.04
N PRO A 75 -6.04 -6.08 -27.72
CA PRO A 75 -6.94 -6.95 -27.00
C PRO A 75 -8.35 -6.95 -27.59
N GLU A 76 -8.89 -8.15 -27.82
CA GLU A 76 -10.27 -8.36 -28.22
C GLU A 76 -11.17 -8.69 -27.04
N SER A 77 -10.62 -9.32 -26.00
CA SER A 77 -11.32 -9.55 -24.74
C SER A 77 -10.47 -9.09 -23.57
N TRP A 78 -11.12 -8.51 -22.58
CA TRP A 78 -10.49 -8.02 -21.36
C TRP A 78 -11.43 -8.27 -20.19
N SER A 79 -10.93 -8.94 -19.15
CA SER A 79 -11.74 -9.28 -17.99
C SER A 79 -10.95 -9.10 -16.71
N ARG A 80 -11.67 -8.68 -15.65
CA ARG A 80 -11.11 -8.46 -14.32
C ARG A 80 -11.95 -9.11 -13.25
N TRP A 81 -11.28 -9.91 -12.42
CA TRP A 81 -11.82 -10.42 -11.17
C TRP A 81 -11.10 -9.76 -10.00
N SER A 82 -11.82 -9.49 -8.92
CA SER A 82 -11.21 -8.88 -7.73
C SER A 82 -11.85 -9.37 -6.44
N ALA A 83 -11.01 -9.48 -5.42
CA ALA A 83 -11.37 -9.77 -4.05
C ALA A 83 -10.38 -9.08 -3.10
N PHE A 84 -10.61 -9.17 -1.79
CA PHE A 84 -9.72 -8.53 -0.83
C PHE A 84 -8.29 -9.11 -0.88
N GLY A 85 -7.35 -8.28 -1.33
CA GLY A 85 -5.94 -8.63 -1.48
C GLY A 85 -5.60 -9.39 -2.77
N TYR A 86 -6.52 -9.43 -3.74
CA TYR A 86 -6.42 -10.20 -4.96
C TYR A 86 -7.06 -9.47 -6.14
N GLU A 87 -6.32 -9.32 -7.23
CA GLU A 87 -6.85 -8.91 -8.52
C GLU A 87 -6.31 -9.82 -9.61
N GLU A 88 -7.14 -10.13 -10.58
CA GLU A 88 -6.77 -10.95 -11.72
C GLU A 88 -7.31 -10.34 -12.99
N PHE A 89 -6.45 -10.31 -14.01
CA PHE A 89 -6.75 -9.82 -15.34
C PHE A 89 -6.56 -10.95 -16.32
N HIS A 90 -7.55 -11.19 -17.18
CA HIS A 90 -7.41 -12.08 -18.32
C HIS A 90 -7.71 -11.28 -19.58
N VAL A 91 -6.73 -11.26 -20.48
CA VAL A 91 -6.73 -10.44 -21.69
C VAL A 91 -6.32 -11.33 -22.84
N SER A 92 -7.06 -11.30 -23.94
CA SER A 92 -6.73 -12.09 -25.12
C SER A 92 -7.05 -11.35 -26.41
N SER A 93 -6.39 -11.78 -27.48
CA SER A 93 -6.58 -11.32 -28.84
C SER A 93 -6.43 -12.53 -29.76
N SER A 94 -7.44 -12.78 -30.61
CA SER A 94 -7.31 -13.81 -31.63
C SER A 94 -6.36 -13.35 -32.74
N ASN A 95 -5.53 -14.25 -33.25
CA ASN A 95 -4.75 -13.96 -34.45
C ASN A 95 -5.70 -14.08 -35.66
N PRO A 96 -5.85 -13.05 -36.50
CA PRO A 96 -6.72 -13.11 -37.68
C PRO A 96 -6.26 -14.16 -38.72
N GLU A 97 -5.02 -14.63 -38.65
CA GLU A 97 -4.55 -15.75 -39.48
C GLU A 97 -5.01 -17.09 -38.89
N SER A 98 -6.03 -17.68 -39.53
CA SER A 98 -6.65 -18.96 -39.16
C SER A 98 -5.61 -20.08 -39.04
N GLY A 99 -5.25 -20.45 -37.81
CA GLY A 99 -4.30 -21.53 -37.52
C GLY A 99 -3.27 -21.21 -36.43
N ALA A 100 -3.05 -19.93 -36.12
CA ALA A 100 -2.15 -19.51 -35.05
C ALA A 100 -2.90 -19.42 -33.70
N ASN A 101 -2.26 -19.85 -32.62
CA ASN A 101 -2.76 -19.60 -31.26
C ASN A 101 -2.81 -18.08 -31.04
N GLY A 102 -3.95 -17.57 -30.54
CA GLY A 102 -4.09 -16.15 -30.20
C GLY A 102 -3.11 -15.70 -29.11
N PHE A 103 -2.91 -14.40 -28.99
CA PHE A 103 -2.18 -13.82 -27.87
C PHE A 103 -3.07 -13.79 -26.64
N GLY A 104 -2.51 -14.10 -25.48
CA GLY A 104 -3.21 -13.81 -24.24
C GLY A 104 -2.30 -13.71 -23.04
N MET A 105 -2.88 -13.19 -21.99
CA MET A 105 -2.18 -12.81 -20.78
C MET A 105 -3.11 -12.95 -19.59
N GLU A 106 -2.64 -13.64 -18.57
CA GLU A 106 -3.23 -13.68 -17.24
C GLU A 106 -2.27 -13.01 -16.27
N VAL A 107 -2.76 -12.01 -15.53
CA VAL A 107 -1.97 -11.29 -14.52
C VAL A 107 -2.70 -11.37 -13.21
N GLN A 108 -2.07 -12.01 -12.22
CA GLN A 108 -2.54 -12.03 -10.84
C GLN A 108 -1.73 -11.04 -10.00
N ARG A 109 -2.41 -10.09 -9.38
CA ARG A 109 -1.83 -9.09 -8.48
C ARG A 109 -2.30 -9.36 -7.05
N LEU A 110 -1.34 -9.59 -6.17
CA LEU A 110 -1.58 -10.05 -4.80
C LEU A 110 -1.01 -9.04 -3.81
N GLY A 111 -1.81 -8.69 -2.80
CA GLY A 111 -1.42 -7.74 -1.76
C GLY A 111 -2.50 -6.71 -1.47
N TRP A 112 -2.35 -6.00 -0.35
CA TRP A 112 -3.27 -4.94 0.05
C TRP A 112 -2.52 -3.86 0.86
N PRO A 113 -2.81 -2.56 0.68
CA PRO A 113 -3.76 -1.98 -0.28
C PRO A 113 -3.27 -2.00 -1.74
N LEU A 114 -1.97 -2.10 -1.98
CA LEU A 114 -1.37 -2.25 -3.31
C LEU A 114 -0.82 -3.68 -3.50
N ALA A 115 -0.67 -4.10 -4.74
CA ALA A 115 -0.06 -5.38 -5.08
C ALA A 115 1.44 -5.38 -4.74
N VAL A 116 1.91 -6.44 -4.09
CA VAL A 116 3.32 -6.67 -3.71
C VAL A 116 3.91 -7.88 -4.40
N VAL A 117 3.07 -8.79 -4.86
CA VAL A 117 3.43 -9.93 -5.69
C VAL A 117 2.59 -9.87 -6.96
N GLU A 118 3.24 -10.07 -8.11
CA GLU A 118 2.61 -10.22 -9.41
C GLU A 118 3.00 -11.57 -9.99
N ILE A 119 2.02 -12.36 -10.42
CA ILE A 119 2.24 -13.58 -11.19
C ILE A 119 1.68 -13.32 -12.57
N ARG A 120 2.53 -13.46 -13.58
CA ARG A 120 2.15 -13.25 -14.98
C ARG A 120 2.29 -14.55 -15.73
N GLN A 121 1.26 -14.90 -16.47
CA GLN A 121 1.27 -16.00 -17.41
C GLN A 121 0.86 -15.45 -18.78
N MET A 122 1.57 -15.86 -19.82
CA MET A 122 1.37 -15.35 -21.17
C MET A 122 1.34 -16.53 -22.14
N TRP A 123 0.52 -16.40 -23.17
CA TRP A 123 0.33 -17.42 -24.19
C TRP A 123 0.38 -16.75 -25.56
N TRP A 124 1.01 -17.42 -26.51
CA TRP A 124 1.09 -17.03 -27.91
C TRP A 124 1.42 -18.27 -28.74
N ASP A 125 1.53 -18.12 -30.06
CA ASP A 125 1.94 -19.21 -30.93
C ASP A 125 3.44 -19.53 -30.77
N TRP A 126 3.74 -20.60 -30.03
CA TRP A 126 5.11 -21.10 -29.84
C TRP A 126 5.71 -21.71 -31.11
N GLY A 127 4.92 -21.94 -32.15
CA GLY A 127 5.40 -22.38 -33.46
C GLY A 127 5.99 -21.25 -34.30
N ASP A 128 5.75 -19.98 -33.95
CA ASP A 128 6.32 -18.84 -34.67
C ASP A 128 7.75 -18.55 -34.17
N PRO A 129 8.80 -18.76 -34.99
CA PRO A 129 10.18 -18.47 -34.59
C PRO A 129 10.42 -16.99 -34.28
N ALA A 130 9.56 -16.07 -34.76
CA ALA A 130 9.65 -14.66 -34.42
C ALA A 130 9.09 -14.34 -33.01
N LEU A 131 8.36 -15.27 -32.40
CA LEU A 131 7.86 -15.20 -31.03
C LEU A 131 8.64 -16.15 -30.10
N GLU A 132 9.73 -16.73 -30.59
CA GLU A 132 10.62 -17.55 -29.80
C GLU A 132 11.32 -16.68 -28.75
N GLY A 133 11.09 -17.01 -27.49
CA GLY A 133 11.58 -16.25 -26.35
C GLY A 133 11.53 -17.12 -25.10
N PRO A 134 12.07 -16.64 -23.97
CA PRO A 134 11.96 -17.40 -22.72
C PRO A 134 10.48 -17.61 -22.41
N GLU A 135 10.06 -18.87 -22.39
CA GLU A 135 8.73 -19.24 -21.93
C GLU A 135 8.55 -18.60 -20.54
N PRO A 136 7.53 -17.75 -20.34
CA PRO A 136 7.31 -17.11 -19.08
C PRO A 136 6.71 -18.17 -18.17
N ASP A 137 7.59 -18.98 -17.60
CA ASP A 137 7.29 -19.79 -16.43
C ASP A 137 6.68 -18.83 -15.39
N PRO A 138 5.43 -19.03 -14.96
CA PRO A 138 4.73 -18.10 -14.09
C PRO A 138 5.42 -18.05 -12.73
N ARG A 139 6.38 -17.14 -12.60
CA ARG A 139 7.15 -16.93 -11.39
C ARG A 139 6.62 -15.71 -10.65
N PRO A 140 6.36 -15.81 -9.34
CA PRO A 140 6.02 -14.65 -8.53
C PRO A 140 7.12 -13.59 -8.62
N GLN A 141 6.75 -12.40 -9.06
CA GLN A 141 7.62 -11.23 -9.11
C GLN A 141 7.21 -10.26 -8.01
N LEU A 142 8.21 -9.65 -7.37
CA LEU A 142 7.95 -8.63 -6.37
C LEU A 142 7.66 -7.29 -7.05
N VAL A 143 6.60 -6.63 -6.61
CA VAL A 143 6.19 -5.31 -7.12
C VAL A 143 6.76 -4.24 -6.18
N PRO A 144 7.80 -3.47 -6.60
CA PRO A 144 8.50 -2.56 -5.70
C PRO A 144 7.61 -1.46 -5.12
N THR A 145 6.62 -1.00 -5.90
CA THR A 145 5.69 0.04 -5.48
C THR A 145 4.87 -0.43 -4.26
N GLY A 146 4.26 -1.61 -4.32
CA GLY A 146 3.53 -2.13 -3.16
C GLY A 146 4.44 -2.50 -1.99
N LEU A 147 5.66 -2.98 -2.26
CA LEU A 147 6.63 -3.29 -1.19
C LEU A 147 7.00 -2.08 -0.35
N VAL A 148 7.15 -0.90 -0.98
CA VAL A 148 7.53 0.33 -0.29
C VAL A 148 6.33 1.08 0.27
N PHE A 149 5.27 1.23 -0.53
CA PHE A 149 4.15 2.09 -0.15
C PHE A 149 3.18 1.43 0.82
N ASN A 150 2.93 0.11 0.76
CA ASN A 150 2.01 -0.53 1.72
C ASN A 150 2.49 -0.39 3.16
N PRO A 151 3.77 -0.67 3.52
CA PRO A 151 4.22 -0.53 4.90
C PRO A 151 4.19 0.92 5.39
N LEU A 152 4.49 1.88 4.52
CA LEU A 152 4.39 3.31 4.84
C LEU A 152 2.93 3.72 5.07
N MET A 153 2.00 3.27 4.21
CA MET A 153 0.58 3.57 4.36
C MET A 153 0.00 2.94 5.62
N VAL A 154 0.18 1.63 5.81
CA VAL A 154 -0.40 0.89 6.93
C VAL A 154 0.28 1.28 8.24
N GLY A 155 1.61 1.23 8.30
CA GLY A 155 2.38 1.59 9.48
C GLY A 155 2.25 3.07 9.85
N GLY A 156 2.28 3.96 8.86
CA GLY A 156 2.07 5.40 9.04
C GLY A 156 0.65 5.74 9.52
N SER A 157 -0.37 5.09 8.97
CA SER A 157 -1.76 5.27 9.42
C SER A 157 -1.96 4.78 10.86
N LEU A 158 -1.41 3.61 11.20
CA LEU A 158 -1.43 3.10 12.57
C LEU A 158 -0.69 4.03 13.52
N TRP A 159 0.48 4.53 13.13
CA TRP A 159 1.24 5.49 13.92
C TRP A 159 0.47 6.80 14.16
N LEU A 160 -0.20 7.33 13.14
CA LEU A 160 -1.03 8.52 13.26
C LEU A 160 -2.11 8.31 14.32
N VAL A 161 -2.85 7.21 14.22
CA VAL A 161 -3.98 6.90 15.12
C VAL A 161 -3.51 6.58 16.54
N LEU A 162 -2.50 5.73 16.69
CA LEU A 162 -2.08 5.20 17.99
C LEU A 162 -1.10 6.11 18.74
N CYS A 163 -0.34 6.95 18.04
CA CYS A 163 0.72 7.75 18.64
C CYS A 163 0.46 9.25 18.51
N VAL A 164 0.18 9.73 17.29
CA VAL A 164 0.02 11.18 17.04
C VAL A 164 -1.25 11.72 17.66
N LEU A 165 -2.41 11.09 17.46
CA LEU A 165 -3.68 11.58 18.01
C LEU A 165 -3.67 11.67 19.55
N PRO A 166 -3.23 10.64 20.31
CA PRO A 166 -3.12 10.75 21.76
C PRO A 166 -2.10 11.80 22.21
N MET A 167 -0.98 11.95 21.50
CA MET A 167 0.00 12.99 21.81
C MET A 167 -0.58 14.39 21.56
N ALA A 168 -1.27 14.60 20.44
CA ALA A 168 -1.94 15.85 20.12
C ALA A 168 -2.99 16.19 21.19
N ALA A 169 -3.78 15.21 21.65
CA ALA A 169 -4.71 15.40 22.75
C ALA A 169 -4.01 15.81 24.06
N ARG A 170 -2.85 15.20 24.38
CA ARG A 170 -2.03 15.61 25.54
C ARG A 170 -1.52 17.04 25.40
N VAL A 171 -0.96 17.40 24.24
CA VAL A 171 -0.47 18.76 23.96
C VAL A 171 -1.60 19.78 24.04
N MET A 172 -2.77 19.48 23.47
CA MET A 172 -3.95 20.34 23.59
C MET A 172 -4.38 20.55 25.05
N ARG A 173 -4.36 19.49 25.88
CA ARG A 173 -4.60 19.64 27.34
C ARG A 173 -3.55 20.52 28.01
N ARG A 174 -2.27 20.42 27.63
CA ARG A 174 -1.19 21.30 28.14
C ARG A 174 -1.46 22.76 27.77
N VAL A 175 -1.86 23.02 26.53
CA VAL A 175 -2.22 24.37 26.05
C VAL A 175 -3.42 24.93 26.81
N VAL A 176 -4.48 24.15 26.97
CA VAL A 176 -5.68 24.58 27.71
C VAL A 176 -5.35 24.90 29.17
N ARG A 177 -4.53 24.07 29.83
CA ARG A 177 -4.06 24.34 31.21
C ARG A 177 -3.25 25.62 31.31
N GLY A 178 -2.32 25.83 30.39
CA GLY A 178 -1.51 27.06 30.36
C GLY A 178 -2.37 28.31 30.20
N ARG A 179 -3.43 28.24 29.39
CA ARG A 179 -4.38 29.35 29.22
C ARG A 179 -5.25 29.59 30.45
N SER A 180 -5.42 28.60 31.33
CA SER A 180 -6.25 28.70 32.53
C SER A 180 -5.44 28.97 33.80
N GLY A 181 -4.22 29.51 33.69
CA GLY A 181 -3.36 29.78 34.86
C GLY A 181 -2.85 28.51 35.58
N ARG A 182 -2.98 27.33 34.97
CA ARG A 182 -2.57 26.05 35.55
C ARG A 182 -1.25 25.57 34.96
N CYS A 183 -0.50 24.81 35.75
CA CYS A 183 0.74 24.19 35.34
C CYS A 183 0.48 23.23 34.17
N VAL A 184 1.21 23.42 33.08
CA VAL A 184 1.04 22.64 31.85
C VAL A 184 1.29 21.14 32.07
N TRP A 185 2.10 20.76 33.05
CA TRP A 185 2.47 19.36 33.34
C TRP A 185 1.50 18.66 34.28
N CYS A 186 1.42 19.10 35.54
CA CYS A 186 0.59 18.45 36.56
C CYS A 186 -0.84 19.00 36.64
N GLY A 187 -1.09 20.22 36.13
CA GLY A 187 -2.41 20.86 36.20
C GLY A 187 -2.69 21.65 37.49
N PHE A 188 -1.70 21.80 38.37
CA PHE A 188 -1.79 22.60 39.60
C PHE A 188 -1.97 24.09 39.29
N GLU A 189 -2.72 24.83 40.10
CA GLU A 189 -2.96 26.27 39.93
C GLU A 189 -1.71 27.08 40.29
N VAL A 190 -1.22 27.92 39.37
CA VAL A 190 0.06 28.66 39.52
C VAL A 190 -0.13 30.14 39.20
N GLU A 191 -1.31 30.72 39.46
CA GLU A 191 -1.64 32.11 39.12
C GLU A 191 -0.66 33.16 39.69
N ASP A 192 0.05 32.86 40.78
CA ASP A 192 1.02 33.78 41.40
C ASP A 192 2.39 33.15 41.70
N LEU A 193 2.67 31.96 41.16
CA LEU A 193 3.90 31.21 41.46
C LEU A 193 4.82 31.11 40.23
N GLU A 194 6.09 31.48 40.39
CA GLU A 194 7.10 31.31 39.34
C GLU A 194 7.43 29.84 39.06
N VAL A 195 7.30 28.97 40.06
CA VAL A 195 7.60 27.55 39.99
C VAL A 195 6.45 26.75 40.57
N CYS A 196 6.03 25.69 39.86
CA CYS A 196 4.96 24.82 40.34
C CYS A 196 5.43 23.98 41.56
N PRO A 197 4.72 24.00 42.70
CA PRO A 197 5.14 23.30 43.91
C PRO A 197 5.07 21.77 43.78
N GLU A 198 4.17 21.24 42.94
CA GLU A 198 3.98 19.80 42.76
C GLU A 198 5.05 19.15 41.88
N CYS A 199 5.42 19.81 40.78
CA CYS A 199 6.31 19.22 39.77
C CYS A 199 7.64 19.94 39.59
N GLY A 200 7.86 21.05 40.30
CA GLY A 200 9.08 21.86 40.23
C GLY A 200 9.32 22.55 38.89
N VAL A 201 8.37 22.50 37.94
CA VAL A 201 8.55 23.13 36.64
C VAL A 201 8.20 24.61 36.72
N GLY A 202 9.13 25.46 36.27
CA GLY A 202 8.93 26.91 36.17
C GLY A 202 7.79 27.30 35.23
N ARG A 203 7.19 28.48 35.44
CA ARG A 203 6.25 29.08 34.50
C ARG A 203 6.90 29.14 33.12
N VAL A 204 6.15 28.69 32.11
CA VAL A 204 6.55 28.87 30.72
C VAL A 204 6.47 30.37 30.46
N ALA A 205 7.60 31.07 30.52
CA ALA A 205 7.67 32.51 30.27
C ALA A 205 6.93 32.87 28.97
N GLU A 206 6.07 33.90 29.04
CA GLU A 206 5.19 34.34 27.94
C GLU A 206 5.96 34.69 26.64
#